data_AF-A0AAW0SJG0-F1
#
_entry.id   AF-A0AAW0SJG0-F1
#
_cell.length_a   1.000
_cell.length_b   1.000
_cell.length_c   1.000
_cell.angle_alpha   90.00
_cell.angle_beta   90.00
_cell.angle_gamma   90.00
#
_symmetry.space_group_name_H-M   'P 1'
#
loop_
_entity.id
_entity.type
_entity.pdbx_description
1 polymer ?
#
loop_
_entity_poly.entity_id
_entity_poly.type
_entity_poly.pdbx_seq_one_letter_code
_entity_poly.pdbx_strand_id
1 'polypeptide(L)'
;MPGGEPRRHNQMKQALHPHLYKNGPPAAPQGPQGLTMDAGNWCTGGGLRVSAQRRLWSRCGELSLENGKVRIKNKGRVAKFRCKRGFIRFDGDRFATCVRQNWIGRVPKCIRSGCPFLTPPRYGDLSYLYNQAAARLSCDPGYSLQGDAILTCNATFWNASVPICQASYSSPPLECTFERDTCGWTNSPDNHFFWELKSAALLHFFNQGNSPVIDHTKGTASGKFMIASAAISAAVGSSDGEGPRAALYSPVFPAAPGGVACITFFYHVYGGHGTGELRAYYKPEGTVTEFTSPVFQTSSRSHASWVREHLLFTNVTQAFQVVFESEEQGVFYREGAQTHPRLRVAGAPCQPSPGF
;
A
#
# COMPACT_ATOMS: atom_id res chain seq x y z
N MET A 1 -30.05 -0.26 58.01
CA MET A 1 -30.96 0.88 58.29
C MET A 1 -30.20 2.17 58.02
N PRO A 2 -30.83 3.20 57.42
CA PRO A 2 -30.65 3.37 55.97
C PRO A 2 -30.47 4.82 55.50
N GLY A 3 -30.29 4.98 54.18
CA GLY A 3 -30.39 6.23 53.43
C GLY A 3 -29.49 6.22 52.20
N GLY A 4 -29.92 6.56 50.98
CA GLY A 4 -31.24 6.96 50.51
C GLY A 4 -31.11 7.51 49.07
N GLU A 5 -31.93 7.01 48.15
CA GLU A 5 -32.09 7.43 46.72
C GLU A 5 -32.44 8.95 46.56
N PRO A 6 -32.54 9.57 45.34
CA PRO A 6 -32.76 8.95 44.02
C PRO A 6 -32.06 9.53 42.75
N ARG A 7 -32.06 8.69 41.70
CA ARG A 7 -32.35 8.93 40.27
C ARG A 7 -32.23 10.34 39.66
N ARG A 8 -31.72 10.38 38.41
CA ARG A 8 -32.54 10.83 37.25
C ARG A 8 -32.09 10.21 35.91
N HIS A 9 -33.07 9.65 35.19
CA HIS A 9 -33.01 9.38 33.75
C HIS A 9 -33.01 10.71 32.98
N ASN A 10 -32.45 10.71 31.76
CA ASN A 10 -33.14 11.35 30.63
C ASN A 10 -32.65 10.81 29.27
N GLN A 11 -33.58 10.26 28.49
CA GLN A 11 -33.45 10.06 27.05
C GLN A 11 -34.22 11.18 26.32
N MET A 12 -33.63 11.77 25.29
CA MET A 12 -34.32 12.40 24.15
C MET A 12 -33.45 12.09 22.92
N LYS A 13 -33.85 11.42 21.84
CA LYS A 13 -35.04 11.50 20.95
C LYS A 13 -35.17 12.80 20.12
N GLN A 14 -34.62 12.71 18.90
CA GLN A 14 -35.21 13.06 17.58
C GLN A 14 -35.99 14.38 17.36
N ALA A 15 -35.48 15.21 16.44
CA ALA A 15 -36.15 15.82 15.26
C ALA A 15 -35.04 16.48 14.40
N LEU A 16 -34.96 16.45 13.05
CA LEU A 16 -35.88 16.95 12.00
C LEU A 16 -36.17 18.47 12.18
N HIS A 17 -36.10 19.37 11.18
CA HIS A 17 -36.26 19.19 9.72
C HIS A 17 -35.55 20.33 8.88
N PRO A 18 -35.99 20.82 7.67
CA PRO A 18 -35.06 21.13 6.56
C PRO A 18 -34.88 22.63 6.21
N HIS A 19 -34.00 22.92 5.25
CA HIS A 19 -34.09 24.13 4.41
C HIS A 19 -34.03 23.80 2.91
N LEU A 20 -34.83 24.50 2.10
CA LEU A 20 -35.11 24.27 0.69
C LEU A 20 -34.76 25.50 -0.16
N TYR A 21 -34.18 25.27 -1.35
CA TYR A 21 -34.19 26.08 -2.59
C TYR A 21 -34.02 27.61 -2.53
N LYS A 22 -33.10 28.14 -3.36
CA LYS A 22 -33.42 28.73 -4.70
C LYS A 22 -32.13 29.20 -5.43
N ASN A 23 -32.32 29.63 -6.69
CA ASN A 23 -31.33 30.17 -7.65
C ASN A 23 -30.50 29.08 -8.36
N GLY A 24 -30.51 28.91 -9.69
CA GLY A 24 -31.06 29.75 -10.78
C GLY A 24 -29.91 30.16 -11.72
N PRO A 25 -29.86 29.69 -13.00
CA PRO A 25 -28.69 29.90 -13.85
C PRO A 25 -28.65 31.32 -14.46
N PRO A 26 -27.45 31.90 -14.67
CA PRO A 26 -27.30 33.18 -15.37
C PRO A 26 -27.50 33.05 -16.89
N ALA A 27 -27.78 34.19 -17.52
CA ALA A 27 -28.32 34.31 -18.87
C ALA A 27 -27.29 34.16 -20.02
N ALA A 28 -27.82 33.96 -21.23
CA ALA A 28 -27.07 33.93 -22.48
C ALA A 28 -26.64 35.34 -22.95
N PRO A 29 -25.52 35.48 -23.68
CA PRO A 29 -25.20 36.68 -24.43
C PRO A 29 -25.98 36.75 -25.76
N GLN A 30 -26.22 37.98 -26.19
CA GLN A 30 -26.97 38.34 -27.40
C GLN A 30 -26.10 38.19 -28.66
N GLY A 31 -26.71 37.88 -29.81
CA GLY A 31 -26.02 37.89 -31.10
C GLY A 31 -26.05 39.27 -31.77
N PRO A 32 -25.26 39.49 -32.83
CA PRO A 32 -25.43 40.63 -33.74
C PRO A 32 -26.44 40.30 -34.88
N GLN A 33 -27.04 41.35 -35.42
CA GLN A 33 -28.06 41.32 -36.47
C GLN A 33 -27.46 41.57 -37.86
N GLY A 34 -28.21 41.27 -38.92
CA GLY A 34 -27.92 41.63 -40.33
C GLY A 34 -27.12 40.54 -41.07
N LEU A 35 -27.47 40.14 -42.29
CA LEU A 35 -27.78 40.98 -43.45
C LEU A 35 -28.81 40.35 -44.40
N THR A 36 -29.70 41.21 -44.91
CA THR A 36 -30.37 41.23 -46.23
C THR A 36 -30.64 39.93 -46.99
N MET A 37 -31.92 39.66 -47.24
CA MET A 37 -32.36 38.83 -48.37
C MET A 37 -32.28 39.62 -49.67
N ASP A 38 -31.61 39.08 -50.69
CA ASP A 38 -31.81 39.48 -52.08
C ASP A 38 -32.38 38.31 -52.87
N ALA A 39 -33.32 38.62 -53.78
CA ALA A 39 -34.02 37.64 -54.59
C ALA A 39 -33.65 37.80 -56.07
N GLY A 40 -33.26 36.70 -56.72
CA GLY A 40 -33.19 36.62 -58.18
C GLY A 40 -31.90 36.05 -58.75
N ASN A 41 -31.90 34.75 -59.06
CA ASN A 41 -31.87 34.35 -60.47
C ASN A 41 -32.15 32.86 -60.66
N TRP A 42 -32.80 32.53 -61.77
CA TRP A 42 -33.04 31.15 -62.19
C TRP A 42 -31.85 30.64 -63.00
N CYS A 43 -31.24 29.53 -62.57
CA CYS A 43 -30.40 28.69 -63.43
C CYS A 43 -31.01 27.29 -63.49
N THR A 44 -31.47 26.90 -64.68
CA THR A 44 -32.01 25.57 -64.96
C THR A 44 -30.89 24.56 -65.21
N GLY A 45 -30.88 23.42 -64.50
CA GLY A 45 -30.12 22.24 -64.92
C GLY A 45 -29.60 21.35 -63.79
N GLY A 46 -29.65 20.05 -64.00
CA GLY A 46 -28.91 19.05 -63.20
C GLY A 46 -29.59 18.61 -61.91
N GLY A 47 -30.26 17.46 -61.95
CA GLY A 47 -30.85 16.86 -60.76
C GLY A 47 -29.78 16.30 -59.81
N LEU A 48 -29.62 16.93 -58.64
CA LEU A 48 -29.07 16.27 -57.46
C LEU A 48 -30.20 16.09 -56.44
N ARG A 49 -30.64 14.84 -56.27
CA ARG A 49 -31.38 14.46 -55.06
C ARG A 49 -30.46 14.66 -53.88
N VAL A 50 -30.58 15.79 -53.18
CA VAL A 50 -30.08 15.90 -51.81
C VAL A 50 -30.92 14.94 -50.99
N SER A 51 -30.47 13.68 -50.92
CA SER A 51 -31.02 12.72 -49.99
C SER A 51 -30.77 13.26 -48.59
N ALA A 52 -31.81 13.81 -47.96
CA ALA A 52 -31.84 14.08 -46.54
C ALA A 52 -31.64 12.75 -45.81
N GLN A 53 -30.38 12.36 -45.64
CA GLN A 53 -30.00 11.02 -45.23
C GLN A 53 -30.13 10.93 -43.71
N ARG A 54 -31.40 10.80 -43.30
CA ARG A 54 -31.87 10.43 -41.97
C ARG A 54 -30.89 9.48 -41.30
N ARG A 55 -30.23 9.96 -40.24
CA ARG A 55 -29.99 9.20 -38.98
C ARG A 55 -29.33 10.06 -37.89
N LEU A 56 -30.05 11.09 -37.43
CA LEU A 56 -29.92 11.60 -36.05
C LEU A 56 -30.49 10.56 -35.06
N TRP A 57 -29.90 9.37 -35.05
CA TRP A 57 -30.12 8.39 -33.99
C TRP A 57 -28.92 8.44 -33.08
N SER A 58 -29.16 8.90 -31.85
CA SER A 58 -28.27 8.90 -30.70
C SER A 58 -27.75 7.48 -30.41
N ARG A 59 -26.69 7.07 -31.11
CA ARG A 59 -25.95 5.82 -30.89
C ARG A 59 -24.73 6.15 -30.05
N CYS A 60 -24.44 5.31 -29.06
CA CYS A 60 -23.18 5.40 -28.33
C CYS A 60 -21.99 5.23 -29.29
N GLY A 61 -20.85 5.83 -28.93
CA GLY A 61 -19.64 5.86 -29.75
C GLY A 61 -19.10 4.49 -30.14
N GLU A 62 -18.12 4.46 -31.05
CA GLU A 62 -17.49 3.22 -31.48
C GLU A 62 -16.71 2.56 -30.33
N LEU A 63 -16.69 1.22 -30.32
CA LEU A 63 -15.95 0.41 -29.36
C LEU A 63 -14.98 -0.50 -30.11
N SER A 64 -13.69 -0.35 -29.83
CA SER A 64 -12.65 -1.29 -30.26
C SER A 64 -12.48 -2.43 -29.24
N LEU A 65 -11.89 -3.53 -29.68
CA LEU A 65 -11.42 -4.60 -28.80
C LEU A 65 -10.22 -5.28 -29.47
N GLU A 66 -9.01 -4.91 -29.05
CA GLU A 66 -7.80 -5.56 -29.53
C GLU A 66 -7.84 -7.06 -29.21
N ASN A 67 -7.34 -7.89 -30.14
CA ASN A 67 -7.37 -9.34 -30.04
C ASN A 67 -8.75 -9.96 -29.71
N GLY A 68 -9.83 -9.24 -30.05
CA GLY A 68 -11.20 -9.72 -29.98
C GLY A 68 -12.07 -9.16 -31.10
N LYS A 69 -13.38 -9.21 -30.87
CA LYS A 69 -14.44 -8.67 -31.74
C LYS A 69 -15.56 -8.11 -30.86
N VAL A 70 -16.00 -6.89 -31.14
CA VAL A 70 -17.21 -6.32 -30.57
C VAL A 70 -18.40 -6.68 -31.47
N ARG A 71 -19.51 -7.15 -30.89
CA ARG A 71 -20.77 -7.38 -31.61
C ARG A 71 -21.89 -6.55 -31.01
N ILE A 72 -22.31 -5.52 -31.74
CA ILE A 72 -23.44 -4.68 -31.37
C ILE A 72 -24.76 -5.44 -31.63
N LYS A 73 -25.67 -5.40 -30.65
CA LYS A 73 -26.98 -6.06 -30.62
C LYS A 73 -28.08 -5.06 -30.22
N ASN A 74 -29.33 -5.55 -30.22
CA ASN A 74 -30.51 -4.84 -29.68
C ASN A 74 -30.70 -3.42 -30.27
N LYS A 75 -30.56 -3.30 -31.61
CA LYS A 75 -30.64 -2.03 -32.37
C LYS A 75 -29.63 -0.95 -31.92
N GLY A 76 -28.46 -1.36 -31.41
CA GLY A 76 -27.42 -0.43 -30.91
C GLY A 76 -27.33 -0.35 -29.38
N ARG A 77 -28.23 -1.02 -28.64
CA ARG A 77 -28.31 -0.88 -27.18
C ARG A 77 -27.34 -1.74 -26.37
N VAL A 78 -26.77 -2.80 -26.95
CA VAL A 78 -25.88 -3.72 -26.22
C VAL A 78 -24.65 -4.06 -27.07
N ALA A 79 -23.45 -3.86 -26.55
CA ALA A 79 -22.21 -4.39 -27.10
C ALA A 79 -21.89 -5.73 -26.42
N LYS A 80 -21.52 -6.75 -27.20
CA LYS A 80 -20.98 -8.01 -26.68
C LYS A 80 -19.51 -8.15 -27.04
N PHE A 81 -18.65 -8.27 -26.04
CA PHE A 81 -17.22 -8.48 -26.20
C PHE A 81 -16.88 -9.97 -26.31
N ARG A 82 -15.99 -10.34 -27.23
CA ARG A 82 -15.48 -11.70 -27.38
C ARG A 82 -14.04 -11.69 -27.88
N CYS A 83 -13.12 -12.27 -27.11
CA CYS A 83 -11.73 -12.45 -27.53
C CYS A 83 -11.59 -13.47 -28.69
N LYS A 84 -10.50 -13.40 -29.44
CA LYS A 84 -10.10 -14.39 -30.46
C LYS A 84 -9.88 -15.76 -29.80
N ARG A 85 -9.85 -16.85 -30.59
CA ARG A 85 -9.56 -18.21 -30.07
C ARG A 85 -8.19 -18.21 -29.40
N GLY A 86 -8.10 -18.80 -28.21
CA GLY A 86 -6.88 -18.86 -27.39
C GLY A 86 -6.63 -17.61 -26.53
N PHE A 87 -7.38 -16.52 -26.69
CA PHE A 87 -7.28 -15.33 -25.83
C PHE A 87 -8.32 -15.35 -24.70
N ILE A 88 -7.88 -14.99 -23.50
CA ILE A 88 -8.65 -14.90 -22.27
C ILE A 88 -9.14 -13.45 -22.09
N ARG A 89 -10.37 -13.27 -21.60
CA ARG A 89 -10.89 -11.95 -21.24
C ARG A 89 -10.37 -11.56 -19.85
N PHE A 90 -9.59 -10.51 -19.77
CA PHE A 90 -9.00 -9.95 -18.55
C PHE A 90 -9.50 -8.52 -18.31
N ASP A 91 -9.60 -8.15 -17.03
CA ASP A 91 -10.09 -6.87 -16.50
C ASP A 91 -11.13 -6.14 -17.38
N GLY A 92 -12.36 -6.64 -17.38
CA GLY A 92 -13.49 -5.98 -18.01
C GLY A 92 -14.66 -6.91 -18.36
N ASP A 93 -15.72 -6.30 -18.86
CA ASP A 93 -17.04 -6.92 -18.90
C ASP A 93 -17.25 -7.80 -20.15
N ARG A 94 -18.22 -8.72 -20.04
CA ARG A 94 -18.67 -9.52 -21.19
C ARG A 94 -19.58 -8.70 -22.12
N PHE A 95 -20.22 -7.66 -21.60
CA PHE A 95 -21.19 -6.82 -22.28
C PHE A 95 -21.07 -5.37 -21.80
N ALA A 96 -21.43 -4.42 -22.65
CA ALA A 96 -21.72 -3.04 -22.25
C ALA A 96 -23.11 -2.63 -22.78
N THR A 97 -23.80 -1.75 -22.06
CA THR A 97 -25.15 -1.27 -22.41
C THR A 97 -25.10 0.22 -22.75
N CYS A 98 -25.68 0.60 -23.88
CA CYS A 98 -25.75 1.99 -24.32
C CYS A 98 -26.90 2.71 -23.61
N VAL A 99 -26.59 3.69 -22.77
CA VAL A 99 -27.55 4.49 -22.00
C VAL A 99 -27.22 5.97 -22.22
N ARG A 100 -28.17 6.73 -22.75
CA ARG A 100 -28.05 8.19 -22.99
C ARG A 100 -26.73 8.58 -23.71
N GLN A 101 -26.38 7.84 -24.77
CA GLN A 101 -25.16 8.00 -25.59
C GLN A 101 -23.84 7.55 -24.96
N ASN A 102 -23.85 7.07 -23.71
CA ASN A 102 -22.67 6.50 -23.05
C ASN A 102 -22.75 4.97 -22.93
N TRP A 103 -21.63 4.29 -23.11
CA TRP A 103 -21.51 2.85 -22.83
C TRP A 103 -21.28 2.63 -21.34
N ILE A 104 -22.21 1.91 -20.70
CA ILE A 104 -22.05 1.40 -19.33
C ILE A 104 -21.50 -0.02 -19.40
N GLY A 105 -20.23 -0.17 -19.01
CA GLY A 105 -19.48 -1.43 -19.00
C GLY A 105 -18.04 -1.21 -19.48
N ARG A 106 -17.08 -1.85 -18.81
CA ARG A 106 -15.65 -1.72 -19.09
C ARG A 106 -15.26 -2.60 -20.27
N VAL A 107 -14.60 -2.02 -21.29
CA VAL A 107 -14.03 -2.78 -22.41
C VAL A 107 -12.89 -3.65 -21.86
N PRO A 108 -12.95 -4.99 -22.01
CA PRO A 108 -11.92 -5.86 -21.46
C PRO A 108 -10.65 -5.87 -22.29
N LYS A 109 -9.53 -6.26 -21.67
CA LYS A 109 -8.32 -6.69 -22.38
C LYS A 109 -8.47 -8.15 -22.83
N CYS A 110 -7.93 -8.49 -23.99
CA CYS A 110 -7.83 -9.89 -24.46
C CYS A 110 -6.37 -10.32 -24.40
N ILE A 111 -6.02 -11.16 -23.42
CA ILE A 111 -4.65 -11.57 -23.10
C ILE A 111 -4.40 -13.03 -23.47
N ARG A 112 -3.15 -13.39 -23.76
CA ARG A 112 -2.74 -14.77 -24.07
C ARG A 112 -1.24 -14.91 -23.85
N SER A 113 -0.78 -16.07 -23.38
CA SER A 113 0.65 -16.38 -23.22
C SER A 113 1.39 -16.58 -24.56
N GLY A 114 2.72 -16.52 -24.51
CA GLY A 114 3.60 -16.55 -25.68
C GLY A 114 4.68 -15.47 -25.69
N CYS A 115 4.66 -14.55 -24.73
CA CYS A 115 5.72 -13.56 -24.52
C CYS A 115 6.97 -14.18 -23.87
N PRO A 116 8.16 -13.57 -24.04
CA PRO A 116 9.36 -13.96 -23.30
C PRO A 116 9.19 -13.86 -21.78
N PHE A 117 9.94 -14.67 -21.05
CA PHE A 117 10.03 -14.56 -19.59
C PHE A 117 10.61 -13.20 -19.19
N LEU A 118 9.94 -12.56 -18.23
CA LEU A 118 10.39 -11.36 -17.56
C LEU A 118 11.34 -11.70 -16.41
N THR A 119 12.35 -10.86 -16.21
CA THR A 119 13.13 -10.80 -14.96
C THR A 119 12.32 -10.05 -13.90
N PRO A 120 12.31 -10.49 -12.62
CA PRO A 120 11.74 -9.70 -11.53
C PRO A 120 12.36 -8.28 -11.46
N PRO A 121 11.61 -7.29 -10.94
CA PRO A 121 12.14 -5.96 -10.73
C PRO A 121 13.23 -6.02 -9.66
N ARG A 122 14.22 -5.12 -9.73
CA ARG A 122 15.21 -5.04 -8.64
C ARG A 122 14.49 -4.57 -7.38
N TYR A 123 14.67 -5.28 -6.26
CA TYR A 123 13.96 -5.06 -4.98
C TYR A 123 12.45 -5.32 -5.08
N GLY A 124 12.10 -6.43 -5.71
CA GLY A 124 10.74 -6.94 -5.77
C GLY A 124 10.64 -8.32 -6.42
N ASP A 125 9.42 -8.84 -6.46
CA ASP A 125 9.08 -10.17 -6.96
C ASP A 125 8.12 -10.09 -8.17
N LEU A 126 8.07 -11.18 -8.93
CA LEU A 126 7.23 -11.35 -10.11
C LEU A 126 6.55 -12.72 -10.13
N SER A 127 5.21 -12.71 -10.06
CA SER A 127 4.38 -13.91 -10.10
C SER A 127 3.57 -13.99 -11.40
N TYR A 128 3.66 -15.12 -12.11
CA TYR A 128 2.89 -15.34 -13.35
C TYR A 128 1.45 -15.77 -13.05
N LEU A 129 0.51 -15.16 -13.78
CA LEU A 129 -0.93 -15.41 -13.68
C LEU A 129 -1.51 -15.89 -15.01
N TYR A 130 -2.65 -16.58 -14.95
CA TYR A 130 -3.41 -17.05 -16.12
C TYR A 130 -2.56 -17.82 -17.14
N ASN A 131 -1.74 -18.77 -16.66
CA ASN A 131 -0.78 -19.54 -17.47
C ASN A 131 0.16 -18.64 -18.29
N GLN A 132 0.83 -17.68 -17.62
CA GLN A 132 1.76 -16.70 -18.18
C GLN A 132 1.14 -15.70 -19.17
N ALA A 133 -0.20 -15.54 -19.20
CA ALA A 133 -0.85 -14.49 -19.98
C ALA A 133 -0.82 -13.11 -19.29
N ALA A 134 -0.54 -13.09 -17.98
CA ALA A 134 -0.23 -11.89 -17.21
C ALA A 134 0.90 -12.16 -16.21
N ALA A 135 1.56 -11.10 -15.74
CA ALA A 135 2.53 -11.13 -14.65
C ALA A 135 2.15 -10.05 -13.63
N ARG A 136 2.09 -10.41 -12.35
CA ARG A 136 1.89 -9.48 -11.24
C ARG A 136 3.24 -9.17 -10.61
N LEU A 137 3.48 -7.90 -10.32
CA LEU A 137 4.71 -7.41 -9.72
C LEU A 137 4.42 -6.80 -8.36
N SER A 138 5.35 -7.01 -7.44
CA SER A 138 5.35 -6.47 -6.08
C SER A 138 6.76 -6.01 -5.73
N CYS A 139 6.88 -5.00 -4.89
CA CYS A 139 8.17 -4.56 -4.36
C CYS A 139 8.41 -5.12 -2.96
N ASP A 140 9.68 -5.25 -2.60
CA ASP A 140 10.12 -5.59 -1.26
C ASP A 140 9.60 -4.56 -0.22
N PRO A 141 9.44 -4.96 1.05
CA PRO A 141 9.20 -4.02 2.15
C PRO A 141 10.18 -2.84 2.13
N GLY A 142 9.67 -1.61 2.24
CA GLY A 142 10.45 -0.38 2.12
C GLY A 142 10.53 0.23 0.70
N TYR A 143 10.04 -0.46 -0.33
CA TYR A 143 10.02 0.02 -1.72
C TYR A 143 8.60 0.25 -2.27
N SER A 144 8.50 1.08 -3.31
CA SER A 144 7.27 1.48 -3.98
C SER A 144 7.36 1.20 -5.48
N LEU A 145 6.29 0.65 -6.07
CA LEU A 145 6.27 0.29 -7.48
C LEU A 145 5.98 1.52 -8.35
N GLN A 146 6.92 1.87 -9.23
CA GLN A 146 6.77 2.95 -10.20
C GLN A 146 6.32 2.39 -11.55
N GLY A 147 5.01 2.13 -11.69
CA GLY A 147 4.37 1.68 -12.93
C GLY A 147 3.22 0.68 -12.71
N ASP A 148 2.84 -0.03 -13.78
CA ASP A 148 1.76 -1.02 -13.75
C ASP A 148 2.13 -2.26 -12.91
N ALA A 149 1.38 -2.51 -11.83
CA ALA A 149 1.54 -3.72 -11.00
C ALA A 149 1.10 -5.03 -11.67
N ILE A 150 0.47 -4.97 -12.85
CA ILE A 150 0.11 -6.14 -13.64
C ILE A 150 0.43 -5.88 -15.11
N LEU A 151 1.41 -6.61 -15.62
CA LEU A 151 1.72 -6.67 -17.05
C LEU A 151 0.89 -7.77 -17.72
N THR A 152 0.55 -7.55 -18.98
CA THR A 152 -0.35 -8.40 -19.78
C THR A 152 0.28 -8.71 -21.14
N CYS A 153 0.22 -9.99 -21.53
CA CYS A 153 0.81 -10.50 -22.77
C CYS A 153 -0.24 -10.55 -23.88
N ASN A 154 0.10 -10.07 -25.08
CA ASN A 154 -0.77 -10.11 -26.27
C ASN A 154 -0.54 -11.33 -27.18
N ALA A 155 -0.01 -12.42 -26.61
CA ALA A 155 0.59 -13.60 -27.26
C ALA A 155 2.02 -13.42 -27.81
N THR A 156 2.55 -12.20 -27.90
CA THR A 156 3.90 -11.95 -28.47
C THR A 156 4.71 -10.92 -27.67
N PHE A 157 4.07 -9.85 -27.21
CA PHE A 157 4.70 -8.75 -26.49
C PHE A 157 3.92 -8.42 -25.22
N TRP A 158 4.65 -8.02 -24.19
CA TRP A 158 4.10 -7.42 -22.98
C TRP A 158 3.63 -5.99 -23.27
N ASN A 159 2.55 -5.53 -22.63
CA ASN A 159 2.02 -4.17 -22.84
C ASN A 159 2.94 -3.05 -22.34
N ALA A 160 3.90 -3.36 -21.47
CA ALA A 160 4.95 -2.47 -20.98
C ALA A 160 6.15 -3.32 -20.51
N SER A 161 7.28 -2.64 -20.25
CA SER A 161 8.44 -3.23 -19.58
C SER A 161 8.20 -3.45 -18.09
N VAL A 162 9.07 -4.22 -17.45
CA VAL A 162 9.10 -4.39 -15.99
C VAL A 162 9.29 -3.01 -15.31
N PRO A 163 8.34 -2.55 -14.46
CA PRO A 163 8.49 -1.32 -13.68
C PRO A 163 9.63 -1.39 -12.65
N ILE A 164 9.99 -0.23 -12.10
CA ILE A 164 11.08 -0.10 -11.13
C ILE A 164 10.49 -0.04 -9.72
N CYS A 165 11.09 -0.76 -8.77
CA CYS A 165 10.84 -0.57 -7.35
C CYS A 165 11.80 0.49 -6.81
N GLN A 166 11.26 1.62 -6.36
CA GLN A 166 12.02 2.74 -5.80
C GLN A 166 11.82 2.80 -4.30
N ALA A 167 12.89 3.00 -3.53
CA ALA A 167 12.83 3.18 -2.08
C ALA A 167 11.77 4.24 -1.72
N SER A 168 10.85 3.89 -0.83
CA SER A 168 9.69 4.73 -0.48
C SER A 168 10.08 6.04 0.23
N TYR A 169 11.33 6.13 0.69
CA TYR A 169 11.92 7.30 1.33
C TYR A 169 13.25 7.61 0.65
N SER A 170 13.35 8.78 -0.01
CA SER A 170 14.60 9.25 -0.64
C SER A 170 15.66 9.67 0.38
N SER A 171 15.23 10.03 1.59
CA SER A 171 16.05 10.15 2.79
C SER A 171 15.20 9.61 3.94
N PRO A 172 15.44 8.40 4.45
CA PRO A 172 14.70 7.91 5.60
C PRO A 172 14.99 8.77 6.84
N PRO A 173 14.04 8.90 7.78
CA PRO A 173 14.34 9.50 9.07
C PRO A 173 15.33 8.62 9.83
N LEU A 174 16.33 9.24 10.44
CA LEU A 174 17.33 8.58 11.31
C LEU A 174 16.89 8.51 12.78
N GLU A 175 15.65 8.92 13.05
CA GLU A 175 15.01 8.86 14.36
C GLU A 175 13.53 8.51 14.19
N CYS A 176 13.13 7.32 14.66
CA CYS A 176 11.73 6.92 14.78
C CYS A 176 11.27 6.69 16.22
N THR A 177 10.40 7.60 16.69
CA THR A 177 9.75 7.53 18.02
C THR A 177 8.32 6.97 17.99
N PHE A 178 7.79 6.61 16.82
CA PHE A 178 6.42 6.09 16.60
C PHE A 178 5.25 7.00 17.01
N GLU A 179 5.52 8.17 17.59
CA GLU A 179 4.51 9.11 18.07
C GLU A 179 3.58 9.65 16.97
N ARG A 180 4.11 9.88 15.77
CA ARG A 180 3.33 10.36 14.60
C ARG A 180 2.81 9.20 13.76
N ASP A 181 3.73 8.41 13.22
CA ASP A 181 3.52 7.34 12.25
C ASP A 181 4.60 6.25 12.43
N THR A 182 4.70 5.29 11.51
CA THR A 182 5.73 4.23 11.56
C THR A 182 7.08 4.67 11.01
N CYS A 183 7.29 5.93 10.62
CA CYS A 183 8.51 6.46 10.03
C CYS A 183 9.03 5.69 8.79
N GLY A 184 8.17 4.92 8.13
CA GLY A 184 8.53 4.05 7.01
C GLY A 184 8.93 2.62 7.37
N TRP A 185 8.86 2.22 8.63
CA TRP A 185 8.94 0.83 9.03
C TRP A 185 7.72 0.05 8.49
N THR A 186 7.96 -1.12 7.88
CA THR A 186 6.95 -1.92 7.16
C THR A 186 7.01 -3.40 7.52
N ASN A 187 5.85 -4.05 7.65
CA ASN A 187 5.75 -5.50 7.84
C ASN A 187 6.23 -6.29 6.60
N SER A 188 6.74 -7.51 6.80
CA SER A 188 6.89 -8.48 5.70
C SER A 188 5.51 -8.87 5.14
N PRO A 189 5.39 -9.19 3.84
CA PRO A 189 4.21 -9.85 3.32
C PRO A 189 4.04 -11.28 3.88
N ASP A 190 5.13 -11.94 4.25
CA ASP A 190 5.20 -13.34 4.70
C ASP A 190 4.96 -13.51 6.21
N ASN A 191 4.43 -12.47 6.85
CA ASN A 191 4.21 -12.43 8.30
C ASN A 191 3.05 -13.33 8.74
N HIS A 192 3.31 -14.25 9.69
CA HIS A 192 2.27 -15.08 10.32
C HIS A 192 1.36 -14.26 11.26
N PHE A 193 1.90 -13.17 11.79
CA PHE A 193 1.21 -12.14 12.58
C PHE A 193 1.91 -10.79 12.38
N PHE A 194 1.29 -9.68 12.77
CA PHE A 194 1.76 -8.35 12.38
C PHE A 194 2.40 -7.58 13.53
N TRP A 195 3.36 -6.74 13.15
CA TRP A 195 3.88 -5.65 13.96
C TRP A 195 2.93 -4.44 13.79
N GLU A 196 2.20 -4.04 14.84
CA GLU A 196 1.10 -3.05 14.79
C GLU A 196 1.35 -1.80 15.64
N LEU A 197 1.07 -0.58 15.14
CA LEU A 197 1.21 0.64 15.96
C LEU A 197 0.11 0.73 17.05
N LYS A 198 0.49 0.75 18.34
CA LYS A 198 -0.42 0.88 19.50
C LYS A 198 0.09 1.92 20.52
N SER A 199 -0.74 2.25 21.49
CA SER A 199 -0.38 3.05 22.66
C SER A 199 -0.46 2.23 23.95
N ALA A 200 0.36 2.57 24.96
CA ALA A 200 0.38 1.89 26.27
C ALA A 200 -1.02 1.72 26.88
N ALA A 201 -1.84 2.78 26.87
CA ALA A 201 -3.20 2.76 27.41
C ALA A 201 -4.11 1.68 26.82
N LEU A 202 -3.98 1.36 25.52
CA LEU A 202 -4.85 0.37 24.88
C LEU A 202 -4.47 -1.05 25.28
N LEU A 203 -3.18 -1.32 25.50
CA LEU A 203 -2.67 -2.66 25.80
C LEU A 203 -2.97 -3.12 27.24
N HIS A 204 -3.16 -2.17 28.17
CA HIS A 204 -3.64 -2.47 29.51
C HIS A 204 -5.00 -3.20 29.51
N PHE A 205 -5.90 -2.87 28.57
CA PHE A 205 -7.22 -3.51 28.43
C PHE A 205 -7.17 -4.91 27.80
N PHE A 206 -6.21 -5.19 26.92
CA PHE A 206 -6.14 -6.47 26.21
C PHE A 206 -5.32 -7.55 26.94
N ASN A 207 -4.37 -7.16 27.82
CA ASN A 207 -3.37 -8.10 28.36
C ASN A 207 -3.35 -8.19 29.91
N GLN A 208 -4.51 -8.02 30.55
CA GLN A 208 -4.75 -8.24 32.00
C GLN A 208 -3.69 -7.62 32.96
N GLY A 209 -3.13 -6.46 32.61
CA GLY A 209 -2.15 -5.76 33.44
C GLY A 209 -0.67 -6.13 33.26
N ASN A 210 -0.33 -7.10 32.40
CA ASN A 210 1.07 -7.53 32.15
C ASN A 210 1.79 -6.72 31.05
N SER A 211 1.18 -5.65 30.55
CA SER A 211 1.78 -4.73 29.56
C SER A 211 2.33 -3.47 30.25
N PRO A 212 3.46 -2.88 29.80
CA PRO A 212 3.97 -1.64 30.36
C PRO A 212 2.92 -0.52 30.37
N VAL A 213 2.51 -0.10 31.56
CA VAL A 213 1.45 0.90 31.77
C VAL A 213 1.86 2.30 31.28
N ILE A 214 3.14 2.49 30.96
CA ILE A 214 3.79 3.78 30.72
C ILE A 214 4.80 3.64 29.56
N ASP A 215 4.69 4.49 28.53
CA ASP A 215 5.73 4.65 27.50
C ASP A 215 6.95 5.41 28.05
N HIS A 216 8.15 4.96 27.68
CA HIS A 216 9.43 5.56 28.07
C HIS A 216 9.65 6.97 27.46
N THR A 217 9.10 7.29 26.29
CA THR A 217 9.34 8.57 25.61
C THR A 217 8.70 9.75 26.34
N LYS A 218 7.50 9.56 26.90
CA LYS A 218 6.75 10.62 27.61
C LYS A 218 6.55 10.37 29.10
N GLY A 219 6.77 9.16 29.60
CA GLY A 219 6.34 8.79 30.94
C GLY A 219 4.81 8.79 31.10
N THR A 220 4.06 8.53 30.02
CA THR A 220 2.58 8.54 30.03
C THR A 220 1.98 7.32 29.35
N ALA A 221 0.72 7.01 29.67
CA ALA A 221 -0.05 5.98 28.99
C ALA A 221 -0.41 6.34 27.52
N SER A 222 -0.11 7.56 27.06
CA SER A 222 -0.47 8.06 25.72
C SER A 222 0.57 7.78 24.63
N GLY A 223 1.81 7.45 25.01
CA GLY A 223 2.90 7.23 24.05
C GLY A 223 2.71 5.95 23.25
N LYS A 224 3.29 5.95 22.05
CA LYS A 224 3.13 4.91 21.04
C LYS A 224 4.41 4.11 20.84
N PHE A 225 4.20 2.83 20.59
CA PHE A 225 5.18 1.87 20.14
C PHE A 225 4.45 0.89 19.22
N MET A 226 5.16 0.22 18.35
CA MET A 226 4.55 -0.88 17.60
C MET A 226 4.34 -2.09 18.55
N ILE A 227 3.64 -3.16 18.17
CA ILE A 227 3.49 -4.39 18.98
C ILE A 227 3.47 -5.63 18.09
N ALA A 228 4.16 -6.71 18.49
CA ALA A 228 4.14 -8.00 17.81
C ALA A 228 3.60 -9.03 18.80
N SER A 229 2.38 -9.52 18.59
CA SER A 229 1.83 -10.56 19.44
C SER A 229 0.85 -11.41 18.67
N ALA A 230 1.14 -12.72 18.58
CA ALA A 230 0.25 -13.69 17.95
C ALA A 230 -1.17 -13.66 18.54
N ALA A 231 -1.29 -13.36 19.84
CA ALA A 231 -2.57 -13.25 20.55
C ALA A 231 -3.35 -11.97 20.20
N ILE A 232 -2.69 -10.88 19.83
CA ILE A 232 -3.34 -9.59 19.50
C ILE A 232 -3.71 -9.53 18.02
N SER A 233 -2.82 -9.98 17.15
CA SER A 233 -2.99 -9.89 15.69
C SER A 233 -3.66 -11.13 15.06
N ALA A 234 -4.17 -12.05 15.89
CA ALA A 234 -4.81 -13.30 15.50
C ALA A 234 -3.97 -14.15 14.52
N ALA A 235 -2.81 -14.61 14.99
CA ALA A 235 -1.82 -15.32 14.17
C ALA A 235 -2.41 -16.47 13.35
N VAL A 236 -1.92 -16.59 12.11
CA VAL A 236 -2.11 -17.78 11.29
C VAL A 236 -1.07 -18.83 11.73
N GLY A 237 -1.50 -20.07 11.94
CA GLY A 237 -0.60 -21.15 12.33
C GLY A 237 0.44 -21.45 11.26
N SER A 238 1.68 -21.69 11.68
CA SER A 238 2.79 -22.14 10.84
C SER A 238 2.61 -23.61 10.45
N SER A 239 2.83 -23.94 9.17
CA SER A 239 2.79 -25.32 8.67
C SER A 239 4.08 -26.09 8.90
N ASP A 240 5.17 -25.39 9.21
CA ASP A 240 6.53 -25.87 8.94
C ASP A 240 7.24 -26.43 10.19
N GLY A 241 6.50 -26.58 11.29
CA GLY A 241 6.98 -27.11 12.57
C GLY A 241 7.72 -26.09 13.46
N GLU A 242 8.13 -24.95 12.91
CA GLU A 242 8.60 -23.78 13.67
C GLU A 242 7.43 -22.95 14.23
N GLY A 243 7.69 -22.09 15.22
CA GLY A 243 6.67 -21.17 15.74
C GLY A 243 6.25 -20.09 14.73
N PRO A 244 5.07 -19.46 14.88
CA PRO A 244 4.70 -18.33 14.04
C PRO A 244 5.69 -17.18 14.25
N ARG A 245 6.09 -16.53 13.15
CA ARG A 245 7.06 -15.43 13.13
C ARG A 245 6.52 -14.19 12.41
N ALA A 246 7.01 -13.03 12.83
CA ALA A 246 6.72 -11.73 12.23
C ALA A 246 8.01 -10.94 12.02
N ALA A 247 8.25 -10.38 10.84
CA ALA A 247 9.36 -9.50 10.51
C ALA A 247 8.90 -8.05 10.21
N LEU A 248 9.65 -7.07 10.72
CA LEU A 248 9.48 -5.63 10.51
C LEU A 248 10.77 -5.07 9.92
N TYR A 249 10.65 -4.51 8.72
CA TYR A 249 11.74 -3.92 7.96
C TYR A 249 11.82 -2.44 8.24
N SER A 250 13.04 -1.94 8.45
CA SER A 250 13.32 -0.51 8.43
C SER A 250 13.05 0.10 7.04
N PRO A 251 12.94 1.44 6.96
CA PRO A 251 13.23 2.15 5.73
C PRO A 251 14.59 1.73 5.14
N VAL A 252 14.76 1.95 3.84
CA VAL A 252 16.03 1.71 3.15
C VAL A 252 17.02 2.83 3.50
N PHE A 253 18.04 2.52 4.27
CA PHE A 253 19.14 3.43 4.58
C PHE A 253 20.20 3.39 3.47
N PRO A 254 20.79 4.54 3.08
CA PRO A 254 21.87 4.56 2.10
C PRO A 254 23.15 3.92 2.66
N ALA A 255 24.12 3.64 1.78
CA ALA A 255 25.44 3.17 2.17
C ALA A 255 26.06 4.08 3.24
N ALA A 256 26.63 3.50 4.29
CA ALA A 256 27.12 4.27 5.42
C ALA A 256 28.43 4.98 5.04
N PRO A 257 28.53 6.32 5.18
CA PRO A 257 29.76 7.01 4.83
C PRO A 257 30.91 6.62 5.76
N GLY A 258 32.01 6.12 5.20
CA GLY A 258 33.10 5.49 5.97
C GLY A 258 32.88 4.00 6.29
N GLY A 259 31.80 3.39 5.77
CA GLY A 259 31.53 1.96 5.88
C GLY A 259 31.04 1.50 7.25
N VAL A 260 30.70 2.41 8.17
CA VAL A 260 30.26 2.08 9.54
C VAL A 260 28.91 2.71 9.83
N ALA A 261 27.95 1.91 10.31
CA ALA A 261 26.66 2.37 10.80
C ALA A 261 26.43 1.87 12.23
N CYS A 262 25.73 2.66 13.05
CA CYS A 262 25.34 2.28 14.41
C CYS A 262 23.85 2.57 14.59
N ILE A 263 23.05 1.55 14.91
CA ILE A 263 21.61 1.71 15.23
C ILE A 263 21.43 1.52 16.72
N THR A 264 20.74 2.45 17.37
CA THR A 264 20.41 2.36 18.80
C THR A 264 18.91 2.16 18.96
N PHE A 265 18.53 1.12 19.69
CA PHE A 265 17.13 0.82 19.94
C PHE A 265 16.86 0.45 21.39
N PHE A 266 15.65 0.71 21.86
CA PHE A 266 15.17 0.15 23.12
C PHE A 266 14.22 -1.00 22.83
N TYR A 267 14.26 -2.06 23.63
CA TYR A 267 13.33 -3.18 23.53
C TYR A 267 12.78 -3.58 24.90
N HIS A 268 11.68 -4.33 24.90
CA HIS A 268 11.16 -5.00 26.07
C HIS A 268 10.58 -6.37 25.64
N VAL A 269 10.55 -7.34 26.55
CA VAL A 269 10.06 -8.71 26.29
C VAL A 269 9.33 -9.20 27.53
N TYR A 270 8.04 -9.50 27.39
CA TYR A 270 7.24 -10.16 28.42
C TYR A 270 6.76 -11.53 27.92
N GLY A 271 6.59 -12.47 28.84
CA GLY A 271 6.08 -13.81 28.55
C GLY A 271 6.10 -14.67 29.82
N GLY A 272 5.00 -15.38 30.10
CA GLY A 272 4.84 -16.18 31.32
C GLY A 272 5.09 -17.69 31.17
N HIS A 273 5.00 -18.23 29.94
CA HIS A 273 4.99 -19.68 29.69
C HIS A 273 5.79 -20.14 28.46
N GLY A 274 6.39 -19.20 27.74
CA GLY A 274 7.25 -19.42 26.57
C GLY A 274 7.93 -18.09 26.28
N THR A 275 9.25 -18.07 26.19
CA THR A 275 10.01 -16.82 26.10
C THR A 275 10.05 -16.36 24.66
N GLY A 276 9.12 -15.48 24.30
CA GLY A 276 9.14 -14.84 22.99
C GLY A 276 10.47 -14.15 22.72
N GLU A 277 11.01 -14.33 21.53
CA GLU A 277 12.37 -13.95 21.19
C GLU A 277 12.37 -12.82 20.14
N LEU A 278 13.22 -11.81 20.38
CA LEU A 278 13.48 -10.73 19.43
C LEU A 278 14.86 -10.96 18.80
N ARG A 279 14.87 -11.05 17.46
CA ARG A 279 16.08 -11.12 16.65
C ARG A 279 16.20 -9.86 15.80
N ALA A 280 17.43 -9.45 15.48
CA ALA A 280 17.70 -8.41 14.50
C ALA A 280 18.67 -8.91 13.43
N TYR A 281 18.45 -8.50 12.18
CA TYR A 281 19.26 -8.90 11.03
C TYR A 281 19.69 -7.68 10.22
N TYR A 282 20.90 -7.77 9.63
CA TYR A 282 21.40 -6.82 8.64
C TYR A 282 21.02 -7.30 7.24
N LYS A 283 20.16 -6.54 6.53
CA LYS A 283 19.75 -6.81 5.14
C LYS A 283 20.45 -5.82 4.20
N PRO A 284 21.58 -6.17 3.57
CA PRO A 284 22.12 -5.36 2.50
C PRO A 284 21.19 -5.38 1.28
N GLU A 285 21.16 -4.28 0.54
CA GLU A 285 20.29 -4.09 -0.61
C GLU A 285 20.60 -5.11 -1.71
N GLY A 286 19.62 -5.92 -2.11
CA GLY A 286 19.76 -6.93 -3.17
C GLY A 286 20.07 -8.36 -2.69
N THR A 287 20.16 -8.63 -1.39
CA THR A 287 20.15 -10.01 -0.86
C THR A 287 18.75 -10.48 -0.51
N VAL A 288 18.47 -11.77 -0.76
CA VAL A 288 17.25 -12.45 -0.32
C VAL A 288 17.19 -12.50 1.22
N THR A 289 15.99 -12.66 1.76
CA THR A 289 15.65 -12.56 3.18
C THR A 289 16.06 -13.75 4.06
N GLU A 290 16.79 -14.73 3.52
CA GLU A 290 17.29 -15.89 4.26
C GLU A 290 18.54 -15.53 5.10
N PHE A 291 18.33 -14.79 6.19
CA PHE A 291 19.38 -14.46 7.16
C PHE A 291 19.56 -15.60 8.16
N THR A 292 20.51 -16.50 7.88
CA THR A 292 20.79 -17.66 8.74
C THR A 292 21.44 -17.33 10.09
N SER A 293 21.85 -16.08 10.32
CA SER A 293 22.45 -15.63 11.58
C SER A 293 21.97 -14.21 11.97
N PRO A 294 21.40 -14.03 13.17
CA PRO A 294 21.04 -12.70 13.67
C PRO A 294 22.27 -11.92 14.14
N VAL A 295 22.25 -10.61 13.96
CA VAL A 295 23.26 -9.68 14.52
C VAL A 295 23.00 -9.36 15.99
N PHE A 296 21.78 -9.62 16.46
CA PHE A 296 21.35 -9.50 17.86
C PHE A 296 20.20 -10.47 18.11
N GLN A 297 20.19 -11.07 19.30
CA GLN A 297 19.16 -12.01 19.75
C GLN A 297 18.99 -11.85 21.26
N THR A 298 17.75 -11.73 21.73
CA THR A 298 17.47 -11.59 23.17
C THR A 298 17.77 -12.88 23.93
N SER A 299 18.57 -12.80 25.00
CA SER A 299 18.67 -13.92 25.94
C SER A 299 17.29 -14.25 26.55
N SER A 300 17.02 -15.53 26.83
CA SER A 300 15.74 -16.08 27.31
C SER A 300 15.27 -15.62 28.71
N ARG A 301 15.73 -14.49 29.20
CA ARG A 301 15.25 -13.85 30.43
C ARG A 301 14.23 -12.78 30.07
N SER A 302 13.01 -12.91 30.58
CA SER A 302 12.05 -11.81 30.53
C SER A 302 12.59 -10.63 31.33
N HIS A 303 12.65 -9.46 30.71
CA HIS A 303 13.12 -8.23 31.35
C HIS A 303 11.92 -7.46 31.87
N ALA A 304 11.87 -7.16 33.18
CA ALA A 304 10.75 -6.42 33.79
C ALA A 304 10.71 -4.92 33.42
N SER A 305 11.59 -4.45 32.53
CA SER A 305 11.77 -3.04 32.16
C SER A 305 12.45 -2.91 30.81
N TRP A 306 12.30 -1.74 30.19
CA TRP A 306 12.91 -1.41 28.90
C TRP A 306 14.44 -1.51 28.95
N VAL A 307 15.00 -2.26 28.01
CA VAL A 307 16.45 -2.42 27.77
C VAL A 307 16.85 -1.55 26.58
N ARG A 308 18.09 -1.08 26.53
CA ARG A 308 18.66 -0.31 25.41
C ARG A 308 19.83 -1.08 24.81
N GLU A 309 19.88 -1.17 23.48
CA GLU A 309 20.92 -1.88 22.75
C GLU A 309 21.46 -1.09 21.55
N HIS A 310 22.65 -1.49 21.12
CA HIS A 310 23.41 -0.85 20.05
C HIS A 310 23.89 -1.89 19.03
N LEU A 311 23.44 -1.78 17.78
CA LEU A 311 23.90 -2.62 16.66
C LEU A 311 24.98 -1.87 15.90
N LEU A 312 26.21 -2.40 15.89
CA LEU A 312 27.33 -1.86 15.10
C LEU A 312 27.50 -2.67 13.81
N PHE A 313 27.34 -2.01 12.67
CA PHE A 313 27.58 -2.57 11.34
C PHE A 313 28.87 -2.01 10.76
N THR A 314 29.67 -2.87 10.14
CA THR A 314 30.91 -2.49 9.44
C THR A 314 30.88 -2.99 8.00
N ASN A 315 31.70 -2.38 7.13
CA ASN A 315 31.71 -2.61 5.69
C ASN A 315 30.34 -2.35 5.00
N VAL A 316 29.60 -1.34 5.46
CA VAL A 316 28.29 -0.95 4.89
C VAL A 316 28.49 -0.12 3.61
N THR A 317 28.83 -0.80 2.51
CA THR A 317 29.18 -0.19 1.21
C THR A 317 28.01 0.01 0.25
N GLN A 318 26.85 -0.58 0.55
CA GLN A 318 25.61 -0.48 -0.22
C GLN A 318 24.46 -0.03 0.69
N ALA A 319 23.33 0.36 0.10
CA ALA A 319 22.12 0.61 0.89
C ALA A 319 21.71 -0.65 1.67
N PHE A 320 20.97 -0.49 2.76
CA PHE A 320 20.61 -1.59 3.64
C PHE A 320 19.31 -1.32 4.39
N GLN A 321 18.76 -2.38 4.97
CA GLN A 321 17.69 -2.34 5.95
C GLN A 321 18.15 -3.09 7.20
N VAL A 322 17.54 -2.78 8.34
CA VAL A 322 17.57 -3.65 9.51
C VAL A 322 16.19 -4.26 9.68
N VAL A 323 16.18 -5.57 9.91
CA VAL A 323 14.95 -6.36 10.06
C VAL A 323 14.88 -6.79 11.51
N PHE A 324 13.82 -6.43 12.22
CA PHE A 324 13.48 -7.03 13.51
C PHE A 324 12.51 -8.17 13.29
N GLU A 325 12.76 -9.31 13.92
CA GLU A 325 11.91 -10.49 13.89
C GLU A 325 11.45 -10.85 15.31
N SER A 326 10.18 -11.22 15.45
CA SER A 326 9.60 -11.73 16.68
C SER A 326 9.01 -13.12 16.46
N GLU A 327 9.32 -14.03 17.38
CA GLU A 327 8.73 -15.36 17.48
C GLU A 327 7.72 -15.38 18.64
N GLU A 328 6.49 -15.83 18.37
CA GLU A 328 5.37 -16.00 19.31
C GLU A 328 4.82 -14.71 20.01
N GLN A 329 5.64 -13.95 20.75
CA GLN A 329 5.28 -12.71 21.48
C GLN A 329 6.48 -11.73 21.61
N GLY A 330 6.36 -10.41 21.35
CA GLY A 330 7.48 -9.45 21.50
C GLY A 330 7.15 -7.94 21.45
N VAL A 331 7.60 -7.16 22.47
CA VAL A 331 7.10 -5.78 22.73
C VAL A 331 8.04 -4.84 23.57
N PHE A 332 8.80 -3.84 23.03
CA PHE A 332 8.98 -3.36 21.65
C PHE A 332 10.18 -2.40 21.39
N TYR A 333 10.57 -2.18 20.12
CA TYR A 333 11.51 -1.15 19.56
C TYR A 333 11.16 0.36 19.78
N ARG A 334 12.15 1.18 20.16
CA ARG A 334 12.15 2.67 20.08
C ARG A 334 13.51 3.14 19.55
N GLU A 335 13.57 4.05 18.59
CA GLU A 335 14.81 4.77 18.26
C GLU A 335 14.95 6.01 19.15
N GLY A 336 16.14 6.24 19.69
CA GLY A 336 16.35 7.29 20.68
C GLY A 336 17.81 7.67 20.86
N ALA A 337 18.39 8.29 19.84
CA ALA A 337 19.63 9.06 19.95
C ALA A 337 19.65 10.13 18.86
N GLN A 338 20.12 11.33 19.22
CA GLN A 338 20.46 12.39 18.27
C GLN A 338 21.40 11.84 17.20
N THR A 339 20.88 11.55 16.01
CA THR A 339 21.72 11.25 14.85
C THR A 339 21.45 12.28 13.76
N HIS A 340 22.09 13.43 13.94
CA HIS A 340 22.59 14.12 12.75
C HIS A 340 23.34 13.10 11.88
N PRO A 341 23.10 13.04 10.57
CA PRO A 341 24.05 12.45 9.65
C PRO A 341 25.26 13.39 9.53
N ARG A 342 26.02 13.52 10.62
CA ARG A 342 27.43 13.88 10.51
C ARG A 342 28.17 12.60 10.20
N LEU A 343 28.36 12.39 8.90
CA LEU A 343 29.62 11.89 8.36
C LEU A 343 30.77 12.37 9.28
N ARG A 344 31.30 11.47 10.10
CA ARG A 344 32.50 11.71 10.91
C ARG A 344 33.56 10.71 10.49
N VAL A 345 34.61 11.27 9.92
CA VAL A 345 35.83 10.55 9.55
C VAL A 345 36.50 9.99 10.82
N ALA A 346 36.96 8.75 10.71
CA ALA A 346 37.83 8.02 11.64
C ALA A 346 37.31 7.71 13.07
N GLY A 347 37.08 6.41 13.31
CA GLY A 347 37.82 5.73 14.39
C GLY A 347 37.29 5.80 15.83
N ALA A 348 36.01 6.08 16.07
CA ALA A 348 35.40 5.97 17.40
C ALA A 348 34.37 4.81 17.46
N PRO A 349 34.37 3.96 18.49
CA PRO A 349 33.34 2.94 18.69
C PRO A 349 31.97 3.57 19.00
N CYS A 350 30.87 2.80 18.87
CA CYS A 350 29.57 3.20 19.40
C CYS A 350 29.71 3.47 20.91
N GLN A 351 29.76 4.76 21.29
CA GLN A 351 29.85 5.21 22.67
C GLN A 351 28.58 6.01 23.00
N PRO A 352 28.04 5.86 24.22
CA PRO A 352 26.82 6.55 24.61
C PRO A 352 27.07 8.06 24.66
N SER A 353 26.12 8.84 24.15
CA SER A 353 26.06 10.27 24.45
C SER A 353 25.94 10.46 25.97
N PRO A 354 26.81 11.27 26.61
CA PRO A 354 26.76 11.46 28.05
C PRO A 354 25.60 12.37 28.44
N GLY A 355 24.62 11.79 29.15
CA GLY A 355 23.69 12.48 30.05
C GLY A 355 22.54 13.28 29.42
N PHE A 356 21.33 12.96 29.87
CA PHE A 356 20.33 13.92 30.37
C PHE A 356 19.56 13.25 31.51
#